data_AF-A0A7Y4YD88-F1
#
_entry.id   AF-A0A7Y4YD88-F1
#
_cell.length_a   1.000
_cell.length_b   1.000
_cell.length_c   1.000
_cell.angle_alpha   90.00
_cell.angle_beta   90.00
_cell.angle_gamma   90.00
#
_symmetry.space_group_name_H-M   'P 1'
#
loop_
_entity.id
_entity.type
_entity.pdbx_description
1 polymer ?
#
loop_
_entity_poly.entity_id
_entity_poly.type
_entity_poly.pdbx_seq_one_letter_code
_entity_poly.pdbx_strand_id
1 'polypeptide(L)'
;MENTVIINKYSILTDVQKVNENAILLKFSSNQYFDTKEEIYGLNIWGENISQSISLIKEQHLNTPTVVIDEISELTFYSGNLDESPDWGDWMSDFSLSFDSYEGDFMLKTQEDWDNELLYLIGDRVRTAAFQSKIDSEFRKLTTKQMLYLINDAQIVSAVRKKLAALLSKLNELDDYSFYSLFIDNYKLTE
;
A
#
# COMPACT_ATOMS: atom_id res chain seq x y z
N MET A 1 15.50 3.99 -26.18
CA MET A 1 14.63 4.45 -25.09
C MET A 1 15.60 4.75 -23.96
N GLU A 2 15.83 6.02 -23.66
CA GLU A 2 16.62 6.37 -22.49
C GLU A 2 15.81 5.92 -21.27
N ASN A 3 16.47 5.20 -20.35
CA ASN A 3 15.81 4.60 -19.21
C ASN A 3 15.49 5.71 -18.21
N THR A 4 14.24 6.18 -18.20
CA THR A 4 13.67 6.91 -17.08
C THR A 4 13.85 6.08 -15.80
N VAL A 5 14.52 6.64 -14.80
CA VAL A 5 14.75 5.97 -13.51
C VAL A 5 13.83 6.58 -12.47
N ILE A 6 13.02 5.74 -11.82
CA ILE A 6 12.14 6.16 -10.72
C ILE A 6 12.92 5.98 -9.41
N ILE A 7 13.28 7.10 -8.78
CA ILE A 7 14.05 7.12 -7.52
C ILE A 7 13.17 6.77 -6.34
N ASN A 8 11.95 7.31 -6.31
CA ASN A 8 10.93 6.90 -5.35
C ASN A 8 9.54 7.01 -5.95
N LYS A 9 8.58 6.37 -5.28
CA LYS A 9 7.17 6.51 -5.61
C LYS A 9 6.39 6.62 -4.31
N TYR A 10 5.70 7.74 -4.16
CA TYR A 10 4.73 8.02 -3.11
C TYR A 10 5.26 8.32 -1.71
N SER A 11 6.57 8.32 -1.47
CA SER A 11 7.11 8.73 -0.16
C SER A 11 6.80 10.20 0.13
N ILE A 12 6.66 10.53 1.41
CA ILE A 12 6.33 11.90 1.83
C ILE A 12 7.64 12.67 1.99
N LEU A 13 7.81 13.77 1.26
CA LEU A 13 8.95 14.66 1.45
C LEU A 13 8.77 15.43 2.77
N THR A 14 9.47 15.00 3.82
CA THR A 14 9.28 15.52 5.19
C THR A 14 10.17 16.72 5.53
N ASP A 15 11.36 16.80 4.93
CA ASP A 15 12.32 17.85 5.26
C ASP A 15 13.29 18.10 4.10
N VAL A 16 13.85 19.31 4.10
CA VAL A 16 14.85 19.77 3.13
C VAL A 16 15.92 20.61 3.84
N GLN A 17 17.16 20.17 3.72
CA GLN A 17 18.31 20.78 4.41
C GLN A 17 19.37 21.22 3.41
N LYS A 18 19.82 22.48 3.54
CA LYS A 18 21.02 22.95 2.82
C LYS A 18 22.24 22.30 3.47
N VAL A 19 23.00 21.52 2.71
CA VAL A 19 24.27 20.95 3.19
C VAL A 19 25.39 21.95 2.96
N ASN A 20 25.47 22.54 1.77
CA ASN A 20 26.36 23.65 1.42
C ASN A 20 25.78 24.43 0.21
N GLU A 21 26.57 25.32 -0.40
CA GLU A 21 26.12 26.13 -1.55
C GLU A 21 25.68 25.31 -2.76
N ASN A 22 26.24 24.10 -2.92
CA ASN A 22 26.02 23.22 -4.07
C ASN A 22 25.44 21.86 -3.67
N ALA A 23 24.91 21.72 -2.45
CA ALA A 23 24.35 20.45 -1.98
C ALA A 23 23.11 20.62 -1.10
N ILE A 24 22.14 19.73 -1.31
CA ILE A 24 20.86 19.65 -0.60
C ILE A 24 20.61 18.21 -0.16
N LEU A 25 20.04 18.04 1.03
CA LEU A 25 19.55 16.78 1.54
C LEU A 25 18.02 16.84 1.63
N LEU A 26 17.36 15.92 0.93
CA LEU A 26 15.92 15.69 1.01
C LEU A 26 15.66 14.48 1.89
N LYS A 27 14.72 14.58 2.83
CA LYS A 27 14.33 13.46 3.69
C LYS A 27 12.92 13.01 3.37
N PHE A 28 12.77 11.73 3.10
CA PHE A 28 11.50 11.11 2.78
C PHE A 28 11.11 10.15 3.89
N SER A 29 9.86 10.20 4.34
CA SER A 29 9.29 9.11 5.11
C SER A 29 8.53 8.17 4.19
N SER A 30 8.67 6.85 4.44
CA SER A 30 7.84 5.85 3.78
C SER A 30 6.36 6.22 3.87
N ASN A 31 5.67 6.17 2.75
CA ASN A 31 4.22 6.23 2.76
C ASN A 31 3.67 4.82 3.01
N GLN A 32 2.67 4.73 3.87
CA GLN A 32 2.06 3.49 4.39
C GLN A 32 1.55 2.53 3.28
N TYR A 33 1.48 3.00 2.04
CA TYR A 33 1.03 2.21 0.90
C TYR A 33 2.03 1.11 0.47
N PHE A 34 3.35 1.31 0.64
CA PHE A 34 4.36 0.38 0.10
C PHE A 34 5.41 -0.10 1.11
N ASP A 35 5.57 0.58 2.26
CA ASP A 35 6.53 0.20 3.28
C ASP A 35 5.89 0.09 4.67
N THR A 36 6.19 -1.00 5.37
CA THR A 36 5.60 -1.35 6.67
C THR A 36 6.44 -0.90 7.86
N LYS A 37 7.60 -0.29 7.61
CA LYS A 37 8.45 0.33 8.62
C LYS A 37 8.49 1.83 8.36
N GLU A 38 8.35 2.64 9.41
CA GLU A 38 8.67 4.07 9.35
C GLU A 38 10.18 4.24 9.12
N GLU A 39 10.61 4.06 7.88
CA GLU A 39 11.98 4.31 7.46
C GLU A 39 12.01 5.72 6.86
N ILE A 40 12.80 6.59 7.49
CA ILE A 40 13.18 7.89 6.93
C ILE A 40 14.47 7.66 6.17
N TYR A 41 14.46 7.89 4.86
CA TYR A 41 15.66 7.82 4.02
C TYR A 41 16.01 9.20 3.45
N GLY A 42 17.29 9.37 3.14
CA GLY A 42 17.84 10.62 2.60
C GLY A 42 18.21 10.50 1.13
N LEU A 43 17.96 11.58 0.38
CA LEU A 43 18.49 11.81 -0.97
C LEU A 43 19.37 13.06 -0.93
N ASN A 44 20.68 12.85 -1.05
CA ASN A 44 21.65 13.91 -1.24
C ASN A 44 21.73 14.24 -2.72
N ILE A 45 21.68 15.52 -3.06
CA ILE A 45 21.77 16.02 -4.43
C ILE A 45 22.84 17.10 -4.47
N TRP A 46 23.72 17.00 -5.46
CA TRP A 46 24.75 18.00 -5.76
C TRP A 46 24.43 18.70 -7.08
N GLY A 47 24.48 20.02 -7.09
CA GLY A 47 24.19 20.82 -8.28
C GLY A 47 24.26 22.32 -8.02
N GLU A 48 23.96 23.11 -9.04
CA GLU A 48 23.95 24.57 -8.97
C GLU A 48 22.59 25.11 -8.47
N ASN A 49 22.55 26.36 -8.00
CA ASN A 49 21.32 27.08 -7.61
C ASN A 49 20.47 26.45 -6.49
N ILE A 50 21.08 25.63 -5.62
CA ILE A 50 20.40 24.93 -4.51
C ILE A 50 19.52 25.83 -3.65
N SER A 51 19.94 27.07 -3.38
CA SER A 51 19.18 27.98 -2.51
C SER A 51 17.79 28.34 -3.09
N GLN A 52 17.67 28.40 -4.42
CA GLN A 52 16.39 28.63 -5.09
C GLN A 52 15.50 27.38 -4.98
N SER A 53 16.06 26.19 -5.24
CA SER A 53 15.34 24.91 -5.14
C SER A 53 14.81 24.65 -3.72
N ILE A 54 15.60 24.92 -2.68
CA ILE A 54 15.16 24.78 -1.29
C ILE A 54 13.92 25.64 -1.00
N SER A 55 13.88 26.87 -1.53
CA SER A 55 12.79 27.80 -1.27
C SER A 55 11.49 27.30 -1.88
N LEU A 56 11.53 26.82 -3.13
CA LEU A 56 10.39 26.22 -3.82
C LEU A 56 9.87 24.98 -3.09
N ILE A 57 10.78 24.08 -2.69
CA ILE A 57 10.43 22.85 -1.97
C ILE A 57 9.70 23.16 -0.65
N LYS A 58 10.23 24.11 0.13
CA LYS A 58 9.65 24.49 1.42
C LYS A 58 8.27 25.12 1.30
N GLU A 59 8.03 25.86 0.21
CA GLU A 59 6.77 26.57 0.01
C GLU A 59 5.65 25.65 -0.49
N GLN A 60 5.98 24.66 -1.33
CA GLN A 60 4.96 23.97 -2.13
C GLN A 60 4.96 22.44 -2.04
N HIS A 61 5.99 21.81 -1.48
CA HIS A 61 6.19 20.35 -1.65
C HIS A 61 6.46 19.57 -0.36
N LEU A 62 6.59 20.23 0.79
CA LEU A 62 6.73 19.55 2.08
C LEU A 62 5.44 18.84 2.50
N ASN A 63 5.62 17.72 3.21
CA ASN A 63 4.55 16.87 3.77
C ASN A 63 3.53 16.38 2.75
N THR A 64 3.93 16.27 1.48
CA THR A 64 3.09 15.77 0.39
C THR A 64 3.71 14.48 -0.17
N PRO A 65 2.90 13.49 -0.59
CA PRO A 65 3.40 12.35 -1.35
C PRO A 65 4.12 12.81 -2.62
N THR A 66 5.28 12.23 -2.89
CA THR A 66 6.16 12.61 -3.99
C THR A 66 6.56 11.42 -4.86
N VAL A 67 6.72 11.67 -6.15
CA VAL A 67 7.41 10.77 -7.09
C VAL A 67 8.60 11.53 -7.64
N VAL A 68 9.78 10.93 -7.54
CA VAL A 68 11.03 11.50 -8.03
C VAL A 68 11.52 10.67 -9.19
N ILE A 69 11.71 11.36 -10.32
CA ILE A 69 12.15 10.76 -11.57
C ILE A 69 13.45 11.43 -12.01
N ASP A 70 14.40 10.61 -12.43
CA ASP A 70 15.62 11.04 -13.10
C ASP A 70 15.42 10.96 -14.62
N GLU A 71 15.38 12.12 -15.26
CA GLU A 71 15.31 12.30 -16.70
C GLU A 71 16.48 13.18 -17.17
N ILE A 72 17.51 12.57 -17.77
CA ILE A 72 18.57 13.29 -18.50
C ILE A 72 19.23 14.40 -17.65
N SER A 73 19.76 14.03 -16.47
CA SER A 73 20.43 14.96 -15.54
C SER A 73 19.52 16.05 -14.94
N GLU A 74 18.21 15.81 -14.99
CA GLU A 74 17.20 16.59 -14.29
C GLU A 74 16.40 15.67 -13.37
N LEU A 75 16.31 16.04 -12.09
CA LEU A 75 15.41 15.40 -11.15
C LEU A 75 14.09 16.13 -11.18
N THR A 76 13.03 15.46 -11.64
CA THR A 76 11.67 15.98 -11.62
C THR A 76 10.90 15.35 -10.47
N PHE A 77 10.28 16.21 -9.68
CA PHE A 77 9.53 15.87 -8.49
C PHE A 77 8.06 16.17 -8.73
N TYR A 78 7.24 15.14 -8.75
CA TYR A 78 5.79 15.27 -8.83
C TYR A 78 5.21 15.17 -7.42
N SER A 79 4.33 16.09 -7.04
CA SER A 79 3.68 16.14 -5.73
C SER A 79 2.16 16.13 -5.88
N GLY A 80 1.45 15.31 -5.11
CA GLY A 80 0.00 15.19 -5.26
C GLY A 80 -0.67 14.28 -4.24
N ASN A 81 -2.00 14.28 -4.28
CA ASN A 81 -2.81 13.45 -3.40
C ASN A 81 -3.10 12.10 -4.04
N LEU A 82 -2.57 11.05 -3.44
CA LEU A 82 -2.76 9.67 -3.89
C LEU A 82 -4.20 9.18 -3.80
N ASP A 83 -4.96 9.72 -2.85
CA ASP A 83 -6.36 9.35 -2.68
C ASP A 83 -7.23 9.94 -3.80
N GLU A 84 -6.75 10.97 -4.49
CA GLU A 84 -7.43 11.61 -5.62
C GLU A 84 -7.00 11.00 -6.96
N SER A 85 -5.74 10.62 -7.13
CA SER A 85 -5.25 10.02 -8.38
C SER A 85 -4.13 9.00 -8.16
N PRO A 86 -4.46 7.70 -8.04
CA PRO A 86 -3.47 6.64 -7.82
C PRO A 86 -2.59 6.37 -9.06
N ASP A 87 -3.08 6.68 -10.25
CA ASP A 87 -2.45 6.36 -11.55
C ASP A 87 -1.58 7.51 -12.10
N TRP A 88 -1.03 8.37 -11.24
CA TRP A 88 -0.11 9.46 -11.60
C TRP A 88 -0.79 10.63 -12.35
N GLY A 89 -2.12 10.69 -12.32
CA GLY A 89 -2.90 11.52 -13.25
C GLY A 89 -3.19 12.96 -12.81
N ASP A 90 -3.20 13.25 -11.51
CA ASP A 90 -3.44 14.60 -10.96
C ASP A 90 -2.38 14.94 -9.90
N TRP A 91 -1.14 15.07 -10.33
CA TRP A 91 -0.12 15.73 -9.51
C TRP A 91 -0.50 17.21 -9.40
N MET A 92 -0.71 17.69 -8.18
CA MET A 92 -1.11 19.08 -7.93
C MET A 92 0.00 20.08 -8.30
N SER A 93 1.26 19.64 -8.30
CA SER A 93 2.40 20.44 -8.68
C SER A 93 3.60 19.58 -9.05
N ASP A 94 4.46 20.13 -9.91
CA ASP A 94 5.77 19.59 -10.25
C ASP A 94 6.86 20.65 -10.05
N PHE A 95 8.07 20.19 -9.73
CA PHE A 95 9.27 21.00 -9.81
C PHE A 95 10.45 20.16 -10.27
N SER A 96 11.37 20.80 -10.97
CA SER A 96 12.58 20.14 -11.46
C SER A 96 13.83 20.87 -10.98
N LEU A 97 14.91 20.12 -10.82
CA LEU A 97 16.23 20.67 -10.53
C LEU A 97 17.30 19.91 -11.32
N SER A 98 18.22 20.66 -11.91
CA SER A 98 19.41 20.09 -12.53
C SER A 98 20.40 19.64 -11.46
N PHE A 99 21.11 18.54 -11.73
CA PHE A 99 22.07 17.97 -10.81
C PHE A 99 23.34 17.49 -11.52
N ASP A 100 24.46 17.51 -10.80
CA ASP A 100 25.72 16.88 -11.21
C ASP A 100 25.75 15.41 -10.79
N SER A 101 25.25 15.12 -9.58
CA SER A 101 25.09 13.76 -9.05
C SER A 101 24.07 13.73 -7.91
N TYR A 102 23.58 12.53 -7.57
CA TYR A 102 22.80 12.28 -6.36
C TYR A 102 23.17 10.94 -5.73
N GLU A 103 22.92 10.79 -4.44
CA GLU A 103 23.15 9.57 -3.67
C GLU A 103 22.06 9.44 -2.60
N GLY A 104 21.61 8.23 -2.32
CA GLY A 104 20.77 8.01 -1.16
C GLY A 104 20.44 6.54 -0.90
N ASP A 105 19.82 6.33 0.25
CA ASP A 105 19.43 5.02 0.75
C ASP A 105 18.06 4.61 0.19
N PHE A 106 17.94 4.48 -1.13
CA PHE A 106 16.71 4.06 -1.80
C PHE A 106 16.98 2.90 -2.77
N MET A 107 16.03 1.99 -2.88
CA MET A 107 16.08 0.95 -3.90
C MET A 107 15.57 1.53 -5.23
N LEU A 108 16.49 1.66 -6.19
CA LEU A 108 16.13 1.97 -7.58
C LEU A 108 15.21 0.87 -8.11
N LYS A 109 14.03 1.27 -8.58
CA LYS A 109 13.00 0.37 -9.13
C LYS A 109 12.62 0.81 -10.52
N THR A 110 12.41 -0.17 -11.40
CA THR A 110 11.83 0.07 -12.72
C THR A 110 10.32 0.32 -12.59
N GLN A 111 9.67 0.80 -13.66
CA GLN A 111 8.21 0.89 -13.70
C GLN A 111 7.55 -0.48 -13.46
N GLU A 112 8.12 -1.55 -14.02
CA GLU A 112 7.62 -2.92 -13.85
C GLU A 112 7.66 -3.36 -12.39
N ASP A 113 8.72 -3.05 -11.64
CA ASP A 113 8.81 -3.35 -10.21
C ASP A 113 7.69 -2.66 -9.42
N TRP A 114 7.41 -1.39 -9.74
CA TRP A 114 6.33 -0.64 -9.11
C TRP A 114 4.94 -1.18 -9.44
N ASP A 115 4.71 -1.59 -10.70
CA ASP A 115 3.44 -2.18 -11.12
C ASP A 115 3.21 -3.53 -10.42
N ASN A 116 4.26 -4.32 -10.25
CA ASN A 116 4.22 -5.59 -9.52
C ASN A 116 3.87 -5.39 -8.03
N GLU A 117 4.46 -4.38 -7.37
CA GLU A 117 4.12 -4.05 -5.98
C GLU A 117 2.68 -3.57 -5.82
N LEU A 118 2.19 -2.73 -6.75
CA LEU A 118 0.80 -2.30 -6.76
C LEU A 118 -0.16 -3.49 -6.93
N LEU A 119 0.13 -4.40 -7.85
CA LEU A 119 -0.65 -5.63 -8.05
C LEU A 119 -0.67 -6.48 -6.78
N TYR A 120 0.46 -6.62 -6.10
CA TYR A 120 0.54 -7.34 -4.82
C TYR A 120 -0.35 -6.68 -3.76
N LEU A 121 -0.28 -5.36 -3.61
CA LEU A 121 -1.08 -4.60 -2.64
C LEU A 121 -2.59 -4.72 -2.92
N ILE A 122 -3.00 -4.54 -4.17
CA ILE A 122 -4.40 -4.70 -4.59
C ILE A 122 -4.85 -6.13 -4.29
N GLY A 123 -4.04 -7.12 -4.65
CA GLY A 123 -4.31 -8.52 -4.33
C GLY A 123 -4.50 -8.75 -2.84
N ASP A 124 -3.66 -8.15 -2.00
CA ASP A 124 -3.75 -8.27 -0.55
C ASP A 124 -5.00 -7.59 0.05
N ARG A 125 -5.34 -6.39 -0.42
CA ARG A 125 -6.57 -5.69 -0.02
C ARG A 125 -7.82 -6.46 -0.44
N VAL A 126 -7.85 -6.99 -1.66
CA VAL A 126 -8.96 -7.82 -2.15
C VAL A 126 -9.08 -9.10 -1.32
N ARG A 127 -7.97 -9.77 -1.01
CA ARG A 127 -7.98 -10.95 -0.12
C ARG A 127 -8.54 -10.57 1.24
N THR A 128 -8.02 -9.52 1.87
CA THR A 128 -8.45 -9.04 3.19
C THR A 128 -9.94 -8.71 3.22
N ALA A 129 -10.44 -7.97 2.23
CA ALA A 129 -11.86 -7.64 2.12
C ALA A 129 -12.73 -8.89 1.88
N ALA A 130 -12.29 -9.83 1.04
CA ALA A 130 -12.98 -11.09 0.83
C ALA A 130 -13.01 -11.94 2.11
N PHE A 131 -11.92 -11.97 2.88
CA PHE A 131 -11.89 -12.63 4.18
C PHE A 131 -12.82 -11.94 5.18
N GLN A 132 -12.75 -10.61 5.30
CA GLN A 132 -13.66 -9.81 6.13
C GLN A 132 -15.12 -10.08 5.78
N SER A 133 -15.48 -10.13 4.50
CA SER A 133 -16.85 -10.45 4.07
C SER A 133 -17.31 -11.86 4.47
N LYS A 134 -16.39 -12.84 4.55
CA LYS A 134 -16.71 -14.22 4.96
C LYS A 134 -16.84 -14.37 6.47
N ILE A 135 -16.07 -13.60 7.23
CA ILE A 135 -16.13 -13.56 8.68
C ILE A 135 -17.15 -12.53 9.18
N ASP A 136 -17.68 -11.65 8.34
CA ASP A 136 -18.69 -10.68 8.75
C ASP A 136 -19.92 -11.39 9.35
N SER A 137 -20.36 -10.91 10.52
CA SER A 137 -21.41 -11.57 11.29
C SER A 137 -22.76 -11.63 10.55
N GLU A 138 -23.07 -10.68 9.67
CA GLU A 138 -24.30 -10.69 8.87
C GLU A 138 -24.19 -11.70 7.72
N PHE A 139 -23.03 -11.79 7.06
CA PHE A 139 -22.77 -12.84 6.08
C PHE A 139 -22.83 -14.23 6.72
N ARG A 140 -22.27 -14.41 7.93
CA ARG A 140 -22.34 -15.68 8.69
C ARG A 140 -23.78 -16.05 9.03
N LYS A 141 -24.59 -15.10 9.51
CA LYS A 141 -26.02 -15.33 9.81
C LYS A 141 -26.79 -15.73 8.56
N LEU A 142 -26.58 -15.03 7.44
CA LEU A 142 -27.24 -15.33 6.17
C LEU A 142 -26.88 -16.73 5.67
N THR A 143 -25.59 -17.07 5.66
CA THR A 143 -25.09 -18.38 5.23
C THR A 143 -25.62 -19.49 6.15
N THR A 144 -25.63 -19.26 7.46
CA THR A 144 -26.17 -20.21 8.45
C THR A 144 -27.66 -20.47 8.19
N LYS A 145 -28.45 -19.44 7.91
CA LYS A 145 -29.87 -19.58 7.59
C LYS A 145 -30.10 -20.41 6.32
N GLN A 146 -29.33 -20.16 5.27
CA GLN A 146 -29.39 -20.93 4.02
C GLN A 146 -28.99 -22.40 4.24
N MET A 147 -27.92 -22.65 4.97
CA MET A 147 -27.46 -24.02 5.26
C MET A 147 -28.44 -24.79 6.14
N LEU A 148 -29.08 -24.14 7.13
CA LEU A 148 -30.14 -24.75 7.93
C LEU A 148 -31.34 -25.15 7.07
N TYR A 149 -31.72 -24.32 6.09
CA TYR A 149 -32.77 -24.68 5.13
C TYR A 149 -32.40 -25.95 4.35
N LEU A 150 -31.19 -26.01 3.79
CA LEU A 150 -30.71 -27.18 3.04
C LEU A 150 -30.64 -28.45 3.88
N ILE A 151 -30.18 -28.36 5.14
CA ILE A 151 -30.11 -29.51 6.06
C ILE A 151 -31.50 -30.05 6.41
N ASN A 152 -32.47 -29.16 6.55
CA ASN A 152 -33.84 -29.54 6.87
C ASN A 152 -34.55 -30.18 5.67
N ASP A 153 -34.25 -29.73 4.45
CA ASP A 153 -34.77 -30.28 3.20
C ASP A 153 -34.08 -31.59 2.78
N ALA A 154 -32.83 -31.79 3.18
CA ALA A 154 -32.07 -32.99 2.85
C ALA A 154 -32.68 -34.28 3.43
N GLN A 155 -32.72 -35.34 2.60
CA GLN A 155 -33.14 -36.69 2.99
C GLN A 155 -32.06 -37.44 3.79
N ILE A 156 -31.64 -36.86 4.92
CA ILE A 156 -30.66 -37.44 5.84
C ILE A 156 -31.31 -37.92 7.13
N VAL A 157 -30.65 -38.88 7.80
CA VAL A 157 -31.12 -39.46 9.07
C VAL A 157 -31.25 -38.37 10.15
N SER A 158 -32.34 -38.40 10.92
CA SER A 158 -32.67 -37.39 11.94
C SER A 158 -31.54 -37.10 12.93
N ALA A 159 -30.81 -38.12 13.38
CA ALA A 159 -29.67 -37.96 14.28
C ALA A 159 -28.51 -37.16 13.64
N VAL A 160 -28.25 -37.37 12.36
CA VAL A 160 -27.22 -36.65 11.59
C VAL A 160 -27.67 -35.22 11.35
N ARG A 161 -28.94 -35.01 10.98
CA ARG A 161 -29.53 -33.67 10.81
C ARG A 161 -29.39 -32.81 12.06
N LYS A 162 -29.73 -33.35 13.23
CA LYS A 162 -29.59 -32.64 14.52
C LYS A 162 -28.15 -32.27 14.83
N LYS A 163 -27.19 -33.15 14.54
CA LYS A 163 -25.76 -32.87 14.72
C LYS A 163 -25.27 -31.74 13.82
N LEU A 164 -25.65 -31.76 12.54
CA LEU A 164 -25.27 -30.71 11.57
C LEU A 164 -25.89 -29.35 11.94
N ALA A 165 -27.17 -29.32 12.33
CA ALA A 165 -27.82 -28.10 12.80
C ALA A 165 -27.15 -27.53 14.05
N ALA A 166 -26.84 -28.38 15.04
CA ALA A 166 -26.14 -27.96 16.25
C ALA A 166 -24.71 -27.44 15.97
N LEU A 167 -24.01 -28.04 15.00
CA LEU A 167 -22.69 -27.56 14.58
C LEU A 167 -22.77 -26.18 13.93
N LEU A 168 -23.73 -25.95 13.03
CA LEU A 168 -23.95 -24.65 12.40
C LEU A 168 -24.32 -23.56 13.40
N SER A 169 -25.19 -23.86 14.37
CA SER A 169 -25.53 -22.91 15.43
C SER A 169 -24.29 -22.51 16.24
N LYS A 170 -23.45 -23.48 16.62
CA LYS A 170 -22.20 -23.20 17.32
C LYS A 170 -21.24 -22.34 16.51
N LEU A 171 -21.11 -22.60 15.21
CA LEU A 171 -20.26 -21.80 14.32
C LEU A 171 -20.76 -20.35 14.18
N ASN A 172 -22.07 -20.14 14.18
CA ASN A 172 -22.69 -18.82 14.08
C ASN A 172 -22.59 -17.98 15.36
N GLU A 173 -22.41 -18.63 16.51
CA GLU A 173 -22.25 -17.97 17.82
C GLU A 173 -20.80 -17.53 18.10
N LEU A 174 -19.85 -17.92 17.26
CA LEU A 174 -18.47 -17.48 17.37
C LEU A 174 -18.33 -15.99 17.07
N ASP A 175 -17.49 -15.31 17.86
CA ASP A 175 -16.98 -13.99 17.51
C ASP A 175 -16.04 -14.07 16.29
N ASP A 176 -15.76 -12.93 15.68
CA ASP A 176 -15.00 -12.85 14.43
C ASP A 176 -13.58 -13.41 14.56
N TYR A 177 -12.94 -13.24 15.72
CA TYR A 177 -11.61 -13.76 15.98
C TYR A 177 -11.62 -15.28 16.16
N SER A 178 -12.55 -15.82 16.95
CA SER A 178 -12.69 -17.25 17.17
C SER A 178 -13.08 -18.00 15.88
N PHE A 179 -13.98 -17.42 15.08
CA PHE A 179 -14.34 -17.96 13.76
C PHE A 179 -13.15 -17.91 12.79
N TYR A 180 -12.40 -16.80 12.80
CA TYR A 180 -11.20 -16.63 11.99
C TYR A 180 -10.12 -17.67 12.33
N SER A 181 -9.78 -17.86 13.60
CA SER A 181 -8.80 -18.88 14.03
C SER A 181 -9.25 -20.28 13.59
N LEU A 182 -10.50 -20.65 13.81
CA LEU A 182 -11.00 -21.96 13.37
C LEU A 182 -10.99 -22.12 11.84
N PHE A 183 -11.26 -21.06 11.07
CA PHE A 183 -11.20 -21.15 9.62
C PHE A 183 -9.75 -21.25 9.15
N ILE A 184 -8.87 -20.32 9.54
CA ILE A 184 -7.47 -20.25 9.09
C ILE A 184 -6.62 -21.42 9.60
N ASP A 185 -6.75 -21.81 10.87
CA ASP A 185 -5.94 -22.90 11.43
C ASP A 185 -6.29 -24.26 10.82
N ASN A 186 -7.53 -24.43 10.33
CA ASN A 186 -7.96 -25.61 9.59
C ASN A 186 -7.83 -25.46 8.05
N TYR A 187 -7.65 -24.24 7.53
CA TYR A 187 -7.30 -23.94 6.13
C TYR A 187 -5.80 -23.68 5.95
N LYS A 188 -4.95 -24.17 6.86
CA LYS A 188 -3.56 -24.46 6.50
C LYS A 188 -3.63 -25.47 5.37
N LEU A 189 -3.58 -24.97 4.13
CA LEU A 189 -3.15 -25.74 2.99
C LEU A 189 -1.82 -26.34 3.44
N THR A 190 -1.88 -27.63 3.74
CA THR A 190 -0.67 -28.43 3.94
C THR A 190 0.18 -28.19 2.72
N GLU A 191 1.44 -27.80 2.94
CA GLU A 191 2.46 -27.79 1.89
C GLU A 191 2.50 -29.15 1.16
#